data_AF-A0A9Q1K4U8-F1
#
_entry.id   AF-A0A9Q1K4U8-F1
#
_cell.length_a   1.000
_cell.length_b   1.000
_cell.length_c   1.000
_cell.angle_alpha   90.00
_cell.angle_beta   90.00
_cell.angle_gamma   90.00
#
_symmetry.space_group_name_H-M   'P 1'
#
loop_
_entity.id
_entity.type
_entity.pdbx_description
1 polymer ?
#
loop_
_entity_poly.entity_id
_entity_poly.type
_entity_poly.pdbx_seq_one_letter_code
_entity_poly.pdbx_strand_id
1 'polypeptide(L)'
;MLPEWMIDVPDRLSQDWFVLARPAGKRCFVVSMNGTTVSRLRNGSVLHHFPSALPCGARTRENSGSAQSYCILDCIFHEMDQTYYVIDMVCWRGYSLYDCNAEFRFFWLNSKLAESGACEPPSHYHRYRFSSVPVYNCDQNGLLSAYTVQVPYVKDGLLFYNKHAHYQAGNTPLTLVWKDDKCSQYVIDTDSKGEIPSKQQVVLELQGDGKLTTSDDPPIVFGCLDQDFIQKTGLQPGNLLRFLINDGGLTFVNGKLEKADLVYQDKPNRARAFADSYSKVVFQYMARHAPLRINDLLASVDSPINQEDEPCDVEMNVVPTSHNIPILNQEQHGHQESLSMTDKLWG
;
A
#
# COMPACT_ATOMS: atom_id res chain seq x y z
N MET A 1 -3.10 -4.08 0.06
CA MET A 1 -1.71 -4.12 -0.42
C MET A 1 -0.94 -2.90 0.08
N LEU A 2 -0.18 -3.05 1.16
CA LEU A 2 0.57 -1.95 1.77
C LEU A 2 2.00 -1.94 1.21
N PRO A 3 2.50 -0.79 0.71
CA PRO A 3 3.83 -0.74 0.16
C PRO A 3 4.87 -0.86 1.26
N GLU A 4 5.92 -1.60 0.96
CA GLU A 4 7.18 -1.46 1.68
C GLU A 4 7.89 -0.18 1.25
N TRP A 5 8.83 0.29 2.08
CA TRP A 5 9.66 1.44 1.70
C TRP A 5 10.84 0.97 0.86
N MET A 6 11.11 1.68 -0.22
CA MET A 6 12.22 1.36 -1.12
C MET A 6 13.56 1.69 -0.46
N ILE A 7 14.22 0.67 0.08
CA ILE A 7 15.56 0.77 0.69
C ILE A 7 16.66 0.36 -0.29
N ASP A 8 16.29 -0.42 -1.30
CA ASP A 8 17.09 -0.85 -2.43
C ASP A 8 16.24 -0.76 -3.71
N VAL A 9 16.91 -0.62 -4.86
CA VAL A 9 16.23 -0.53 -6.15
C VAL A 9 15.93 -1.95 -6.64
N PRO A 10 14.67 -2.32 -6.91
CA PRO A 10 14.35 -3.67 -7.32
C PRO A 10 14.95 -3.97 -8.70
N ASP A 11 15.26 -5.24 -8.92
CA ASP A 11 15.68 -5.73 -10.23
C ASP A 11 14.62 -5.44 -11.29
N ARG A 12 15.10 -5.25 -12.53
CA ARG A 12 14.26 -5.06 -13.71
C ARG A 12 13.21 -3.96 -13.52
N LEU A 13 13.58 -2.88 -12.81
CA LEU A 13 12.69 -1.77 -12.49
C LEU A 13 11.94 -1.26 -13.73
N SER A 14 12.63 -1.09 -14.87
CA SER A 14 12.01 -0.57 -16.09
C SER A 14 11.09 -1.53 -16.83
N GLN A 15 11.28 -2.85 -16.67
CA GLN A 15 10.49 -3.86 -17.36
C GLN A 15 9.26 -4.25 -16.54
N ASP A 16 9.46 -4.53 -15.26
CA ASP A 16 8.50 -5.28 -14.45
C ASP A 16 7.70 -4.39 -13.50
N TRP A 17 7.94 -3.07 -13.50
CA TRP A 17 7.30 -2.15 -12.57
C TRP A 17 6.60 -0.98 -13.27
N PHE A 18 5.51 -0.55 -12.66
CA PHE A 18 4.89 0.75 -12.88
C PHE A 18 5.37 1.74 -11.83
N VAL A 19 5.27 3.03 -12.17
CA VAL A 19 5.51 4.15 -11.25
C VAL A 19 4.36 5.16 -11.35
N LEU A 20 3.98 5.72 -10.19
CA LEU A 20 2.93 6.72 -10.08
C LEU A 20 3.25 7.78 -9.02
N ALA A 21 2.86 9.02 -9.30
CA ALA A 21 2.98 10.14 -8.37
C ALA A 21 1.97 9.96 -7.24
N ARG A 22 2.42 9.69 -6.02
CA ARG A 22 1.52 9.39 -4.90
C ARG A 22 0.87 10.69 -4.40
N PRO A 23 -0.47 10.79 -4.33
CA PRO A 23 -1.12 11.91 -3.66
C PRO A 23 -0.83 11.95 -2.15
N ALA A 24 -0.66 13.15 -1.60
CA ALA A 24 -0.77 13.38 -0.17
C ALA A 24 -2.22 13.15 0.28
N GLY A 25 -2.42 12.56 1.46
CA GLY A 25 -3.75 12.37 2.01
C GLY A 25 -3.92 11.11 2.85
N LYS A 26 -5.17 10.81 3.17
CA LYS A 26 -5.55 9.65 3.99
C LYS A 26 -5.81 8.45 3.10
N ARG A 27 -4.93 7.45 3.15
CA ARG A 27 -5.19 6.17 2.48
C ARG A 27 -6.37 5.46 3.14
N CYS A 28 -7.30 4.98 2.32
CA CYS A 28 -8.53 4.35 2.76
C CYS A 28 -9.05 3.37 1.70
N PHE A 29 -9.75 2.33 2.14
CA PHE A 29 -10.64 1.62 1.24
C PHE A 29 -11.95 2.39 1.09
N VAL A 30 -12.50 2.37 -0.11
CA VAL A 30 -13.85 2.86 -0.42
C VAL A 30 -14.69 1.68 -0.85
N VAL A 31 -15.79 1.44 -0.13
CA VAL A 31 -16.73 0.34 -0.39
C VAL A 31 -18.09 0.92 -0.75
N SER A 32 -18.62 0.59 -1.92
CA SER A 32 -19.98 0.95 -2.34
C SER A 32 -20.88 -0.28 -2.40
N MET A 33 -21.99 -0.25 -1.67
CA MET A 33 -23.00 -1.32 -1.65
C MET A 33 -24.33 -0.80 -1.12
N ASN A 34 -25.44 -1.43 -1.51
CA ASN A 34 -26.78 -1.15 -0.97
C ASN A 34 -27.22 0.32 -1.03
N GLY A 35 -26.76 1.05 -2.04
CA GLY A 35 -27.11 2.45 -2.29
C GLY A 35 -26.38 3.45 -1.40
N THR A 36 -25.24 3.07 -0.82
CA THR A 36 -24.37 3.96 -0.03
C THR A 36 -22.90 3.62 -0.26
N THR A 37 -22.02 4.56 0.06
CA THR A 37 -20.57 4.39 0.00
C THR A 37 -19.96 4.71 1.37
N VAL A 38 -19.02 3.87 1.79
CA VAL A 38 -18.29 4.04 3.06
C VAL A 38 -16.81 4.01 2.77
N SER A 39 -16.08 5.00 3.27
CA SER A 39 -14.61 4.98 3.28
C SER A 39 -14.09 4.64 4.67
N ARG A 40 -13.06 3.79 4.74
CA ARG A 40 -12.46 3.33 6.00
C ARG A 40 -10.95 3.43 5.95
N LEU A 41 -10.37 3.95 7.04
CA LEU A 41 -8.93 4.05 7.22
C LEU A 41 -8.33 2.67 7.49
N ARG A 42 -6.99 2.58 7.41
CA ARG A 42 -6.24 1.34 7.68
C ARG A 42 -6.53 0.71 9.04
N ASN A 43 -6.86 1.52 10.06
CA ASN A 43 -7.23 1.02 11.39
C ASN A 43 -8.72 0.61 11.49
N GLY A 44 -9.43 0.49 10.37
CA GLY A 44 -10.83 0.09 10.28
C GLY A 44 -11.84 1.20 10.60
N SER A 45 -11.38 2.35 11.13
CA SER A 45 -12.27 3.45 11.46
C SER A 45 -12.90 4.04 10.20
N VAL A 46 -14.17 4.44 10.32
CA VAL A 46 -14.87 5.10 9.22
C VAL A 46 -14.31 6.50 9.05
N LEU A 47 -13.90 6.84 7.82
CA LEU A 47 -13.58 8.19 7.43
C LEU A 47 -14.87 8.94 7.03
N HIS A 48 -15.64 8.40 6.08
CA HIS A 48 -16.90 9.00 5.63
C HIS A 48 -17.98 7.98 5.26
N HIS A 49 -19.24 8.37 5.44
CA HIS A 49 -20.43 7.77 4.81
C HIS A 49 -21.05 8.77 3.82
N PHE A 50 -21.26 8.37 2.57
CA PHE A 50 -21.72 9.29 1.52
C PHE A 50 -22.34 8.56 0.32
N PRO A 51 -23.21 9.23 -0.46
CA PRO A 51 -23.64 8.73 -1.75
C PRO A 51 -22.54 8.96 -2.81
N SER A 52 -22.35 8.01 -3.71
CA SER A 52 -21.41 8.13 -4.84
C SER A 52 -22.00 7.59 -6.14
N ALA A 53 -21.44 8.03 -7.27
CA ALA A 53 -21.74 7.49 -8.59
C ALA A 53 -21.04 6.14 -8.86
N LEU A 54 -20.31 5.58 -7.89
CA LEU A 54 -19.82 4.21 -8.00
C LEU A 54 -21.01 3.24 -8.07
N PRO A 55 -20.83 2.05 -8.69
CA PRO A 55 -21.89 1.06 -8.73
C PRO A 55 -22.44 0.74 -7.33
N CYS A 56 -23.76 0.80 -7.20
CA CYS A 56 -24.48 0.61 -5.94
C CYS A 56 -24.11 1.61 -4.82
N GLY A 57 -23.47 2.74 -5.16
CA GLY A 57 -23.02 3.77 -4.23
C GLY A 57 -24.07 4.82 -3.85
N ALA A 58 -25.21 4.84 -4.54
CA ALA A 58 -26.33 5.73 -4.28
C ALA A 58 -27.67 5.08 -4.70
N ARG A 59 -28.77 5.46 -4.02
CA ARG A 59 -30.14 5.04 -4.35
C ARG A 59 -30.71 5.92 -5.47
N THR A 60 -30.45 5.54 -6.72
CA THR A 60 -31.01 6.19 -7.92
C THR A 60 -31.90 5.21 -8.69
N ARG A 61 -32.80 5.73 -9.55
CA ARG A 61 -33.70 4.88 -10.38
C ARG A 61 -32.92 3.98 -11.34
N GLU A 62 -31.76 4.43 -11.79
CA GLU A 62 -30.86 3.71 -12.72
C GLU A 62 -30.01 2.64 -12.02
N ASN A 63 -29.77 2.75 -10.71
CA ASN A 63 -29.02 1.78 -9.92
C ASN A 63 -29.88 0.59 -9.42
N SER A 64 -30.84 0.15 -10.22
CA SER A 64 -31.60 -1.10 -10.02
C SER A 64 -30.74 -2.34 -10.32
N GLY A 65 -29.47 -2.33 -9.90
CA GLY A 65 -28.54 -3.43 -10.08
C GLY A 65 -28.90 -4.64 -9.21
N SER A 66 -28.39 -5.81 -9.56
CA SER A 66 -28.60 -7.02 -8.77
C SER A 66 -28.20 -6.79 -7.30
N ALA A 67 -28.92 -7.41 -6.37
CA ALA A 67 -28.71 -7.26 -4.93
C ALA A 67 -27.31 -7.69 -4.42
N GLN A 68 -26.44 -8.19 -5.31
CA GLN A 68 -25.10 -8.69 -5.02
C GLN A 68 -23.97 -7.82 -5.59
N SER A 69 -24.27 -6.69 -6.23
CA SER A 69 -23.24 -5.81 -6.80
C SER A 69 -22.65 -4.86 -5.75
N TYR A 70 -21.33 -4.89 -5.59
CA TYR A 70 -20.56 -3.99 -4.74
C TYR A 70 -19.23 -3.60 -5.43
N CYS A 71 -18.60 -2.52 -4.97
CA CYS A 71 -17.24 -2.15 -5.39
C CYS A 71 -16.34 -1.94 -4.20
N ILE A 72 -15.05 -2.24 -4.37
CA ILE A 72 -13.99 -1.99 -3.40
C ILE A 72 -12.82 -1.33 -4.14
N LEU A 73 -12.52 -0.10 -3.77
CA LEU A 73 -11.40 0.68 -4.31
C LEU A 73 -10.38 0.96 -3.21
N ASP A 74 -9.09 0.93 -3.54
CA ASP A 74 -8.02 1.45 -2.70
C ASP A 74 -7.74 2.89 -3.13
N CYS A 75 -7.93 3.83 -2.21
CA CYS A 75 -7.89 5.25 -2.51
C CYS A 75 -6.98 6.01 -1.54
N ILE A 76 -6.55 7.19 -1.97
CA ILE A 76 -6.03 8.24 -1.10
C ILE A 76 -7.00 9.41 -1.15
N PHE A 77 -7.63 9.72 -0.02
CA PHE A 77 -8.48 10.89 0.11
C PHE A 77 -7.62 12.13 0.33
N HIS A 78 -7.64 13.04 -0.64
CA HIS A 78 -6.96 14.32 -0.57
C HIS A 78 -7.94 15.38 -0.03
N GLU A 79 -7.64 15.94 1.13
CA GLU A 79 -8.59 16.79 1.86
C GLU A 79 -8.77 18.16 1.19
N MET A 80 -7.74 18.69 0.56
CA MET A 80 -7.76 20.06 0.01
C MET A 80 -8.74 20.21 -1.17
N ASP A 81 -8.83 19.20 -2.04
CA ASP A 81 -9.74 19.18 -3.20
C ASP A 81 -10.94 18.23 -3.02
N GLN A 82 -11.06 17.59 -1.86
CA GLN A 82 -12.13 16.65 -1.51
C GLN A 82 -12.29 15.52 -2.54
N THR A 83 -11.17 15.02 -3.08
CA THR A 83 -11.14 13.96 -4.10
C THR A 83 -10.57 12.65 -3.56
N TYR A 84 -11.20 11.53 -3.91
CA TYR A 84 -10.62 10.20 -3.73
C TYR A 84 -9.79 9.85 -4.97
N TYR A 85 -8.47 9.93 -4.82
CA TYR A 85 -7.56 9.44 -5.83
C TYR A 85 -7.46 7.93 -5.73
N VAL A 86 -7.97 7.23 -6.74
CA VAL A 86 -7.99 5.78 -6.81
C VAL A 86 -6.62 5.29 -7.25
N ILE A 87 -5.95 4.55 -6.36
CA ILE A 87 -4.64 3.96 -6.61
C ILE A 87 -4.74 2.48 -6.97
N ASP A 88 -5.86 1.83 -6.65
CA ASP A 88 -6.11 0.44 -7.02
C ASP A 88 -7.62 0.08 -7.03
N MET A 89 -7.95 -1.00 -7.74
CA MET A 89 -9.31 -1.56 -7.82
C MET A 89 -9.29 -3.03 -7.42
N VAL A 90 -9.97 -3.35 -6.32
CA VAL A 90 -10.01 -4.71 -5.75
C VAL A 90 -11.26 -5.46 -6.20
N CYS A 91 -12.38 -4.76 -6.32
CA CYS A 91 -13.64 -5.33 -6.79
C CYS A 91 -14.47 -4.28 -7.54
N TRP A 92 -15.10 -4.68 -8.64
CA TRP A 92 -15.99 -3.82 -9.41
C TRP A 92 -17.27 -4.54 -9.81
N ARG A 93 -18.44 -4.04 -9.39
CA ARG A 93 -19.75 -4.66 -9.66
C ARG A 93 -19.82 -6.14 -9.26
N GLY A 94 -19.17 -6.51 -8.15
CA GLY A 94 -19.07 -7.89 -7.68
C GLY A 94 -18.00 -8.74 -8.37
N TYR A 95 -17.35 -8.27 -9.43
CA TYR A 95 -16.21 -8.95 -10.03
C TYR A 95 -14.97 -8.73 -9.15
N SER A 96 -14.51 -9.80 -8.50
CA SER A 96 -13.25 -9.80 -7.76
C SER A 96 -12.08 -9.67 -8.73
N LEU A 97 -11.18 -8.73 -8.43
CA LEU A 97 -9.91 -8.54 -9.16
C LEU A 97 -8.70 -8.95 -8.30
N TYR A 98 -8.94 -9.60 -7.16
CA TYR A 98 -7.92 -9.95 -6.18
C TYR A 98 -6.79 -10.80 -6.80
N ASP A 99 -7.20 -11.81 -7.58
CA ASP A 99 -6.32 -12.75 -8.28
C ASP A 99 -5.86 -12.22 -9.65
N CYS A 100 -6.19 -10.96 -9.99
CA CYS A 100 -5.65 -10.32 -11.18
C CYS A 100 -4.34 -9.60 -10.85
N ASN A 101 -3.41 -9.64 -11.80
CA ASN A 101 -2.17 -8.88 -11.70
C ASN A 101 -2.42 -7.36 -11.75
N ALA A 102 -1.43 -6.58 -11.32
CA ALA A 102 -1.54 -5.12 -11.24
C ALA A 102 -1.81 -4.46 -12.60
N GLU A 103 -1.19 -4.98 -13.66
CA GLU A 103 -1.41 -4.50 -15.02
C GLU A 103 -2.88 -4.58 -15.45
N PHE A 104 -3.53 -5.73 -15.26
CA PHE A 104 -4.94 -5.89 -15.56
C PHE A 104 -5.81 -4.99 -14.67
N ARG A 105 -5.51 -4.93 -13.37
CA ARG A 105 -6.26 -4.07 -12.43
C ARG A 105 -6.20 -2.59 -12.82
N PHE A 106 -5.04 -2.09 -13.24
CA PHE A 106 -4.88 -0.71 -13.68
C PHE A 106 -5.55 -0.41 -15.01
N PHE A 107 -5.46 -1.34 -15.97
CA PHE A 107 -6.22 -1.25 -17.22
C PHE A 107 -7.73 -1.17 -16.94
N TRP A 108 -8.23 -2.07 -16.09
CA TRP A 108 -9.64 -2.15 -15.76
C TRP A 108 -10.11 -0.91 -14.99
N LEU A 109 -9.32 -0.44 -14.02
CA LEU A 109 -9.58 0.76 -13.25
C LEU A 109 -9.81 1.98 -14.15
N ASN A 110 -8.88 2.24 -15.07
CA ASN A 110 -8.96 3.41 -15.95
C ASN A 110 -10.17 3.36 -16.88
N SER A 111 -10.49 2.19 -17.44
CA SER A 111 -11.69 2.01 -18.27
C SER A 111 -12.98 2.18 -17.46
N LYS A 112 -13.11 1.48 -16.32
CA LYS A 112 -14.38 1.40 -15.59
C LYS A 112 -14.70 2.61 -14.73
N LEU A 113 -13.68 3.28 -14.20
CA LEU A 113 -13.91 4.51 -13.46
C LEU A 113 -14.44 5.62 -14.38
N ALA A 114 -13.88 5.76 -15.58
CA ALA A 114 -14.34 6.73 -16.58
C ALA A 114 -15.81 6.51 -16.99
N GLU A 115 -16.25 5.26 -17.09
CA GLU A 115 -17.64 4.89 -17.45
C GLU A 115 -18.65 5.14 -16.30
N SER A 116 -18.19 5.38 -15.07
CA SER A 116 -19.06 5.39 -13.88
C SER A 116 -19.72 6.74 -13.55
N GLY A 117 -19.25 7.84 -14.16
CA GLY A 117 -19.61 9.19 -13.76
C GLY A 117 -19.05 9.63 -12.41
N ALA A 118 -18.24 8.80 -11.73
CA ALA A 118 -17.61 9.16 -10.45
C ALA A 118 -16.52 10.24 -10.57
N CYS A 119 -16.07 10.53 -11.80
CA CYS A 119 -15.15 11.63 -12.10
C CYS A 119 -15.84 12.99 -12.26
N GLU A 120 -17.17 13.00 -12.39
CA GLU A 120 -17.96 14.22 -12.58
C GLU A 120 -17.94 15.11 -11.33
N PRO A 121 -18.34 16.39 -11.44
CA PRO A 121 -18.48 17.26 -10.28
C PRO A 121 -19.51 16.71 -9.25
N PRO A 122 -19.35 17.04 -7.95
CA PRO A 122 -20.30 16.63 -6.92
C PRO A 122 -21.76 17.01 -7.21
N SER A 123 -22.69 16.14 -6.84
CA SER A 123 -24.14 16.32 -6.92
C SER A 123 -24.86 15.71 -5.71
N HIS A 124 -26.19 15.79 -5.66
CA HIS A 124 -26.97 15.26 -4.54
C HIS A 124 -26.73 13.76 -4.29
N TYR A 125 -26.52 12.97 -5.34
CA TYR A 125 -26.26 11.52 -5.26
C TYR A 125 -24.78 11.16 -5.43
N HIS A 126 -23.89 12.16 -5.42
CA HIS A 126 -22.46 11.97 -5.61
C HIS A 126 -21.67 13.05 -4.87
N ARG A 127 -21.26 12.76 -3.62
CA ARG A 127 -20.70 13.80 -2.74
C ARG A 127 -19.24 14.17 -3.04
N TYR A 128 -18.42 13.20 -3.38
CA TYR A 128 -16.97 13.37 -3.55
C TYR A 128 -16.54 12.87 -4.92
N ARG A 129 -15.67 13.64 -5.59
CA ARG A 129 -15.08 13.24 -6.86
C ARG A 129 -14.14 12.05 -6.65
N PHE A 130 -14.07 11.19 -7.66
CA PHE A 130 -13.04 10.18 -7.80
C PHE A 130 -12.15 10.53 -9.01
N SER A 131 -10.87 10.20 -8.92
CA SER A 131 -9.95 10.32 -10.06
C SER A 131 -8.96 9.18 -10.02
N SER A 132 -8.63 8.59 -11.17
CA SER A 132 -7.46 7.71 -11.22
C SER A 132 -6.18 8.54 -11.09
N VAL A 133 -5.14 7.89 -10.57
CA VAL A 133 -3.77 8.42 -10.58
C VAL A 133 -3.10 7.97 -11.88
N PRO A 134 -2.41 8.86 -12.63
CA PRO A 134 -1.66 8.45 -13.81
C PRO A 134 -0.60 7.39 -13.48
N VAL A 135 -0.63 6.29 -14.23
CA VAL A 135 0.31 5.16 -14.10
C VAL A 135 1.23 5.17 -15.31
N TYR A 136 2.53 5.13 -15.07
CA TYR A 136 3.54 5.09 -16.12
C TYR A 136 4.33 3.78 -16.03
N ASN A 137 4.83 3.28 -17.16
CA ASN A 137 5.93 2.32 -17.14
C ASN A 137 7.12 2.95 -16.40
N CYS A 138 7.90 2.15 -15.68
CA CYS A 138 9.07 2.68 -14.97
C CYS A 138 10.31 2.77 -15.87
N ASP A 139 10.14 3.16 -17.13
CA ASP A 139 11.26 3.58 -17.98
C ASP A 139 11.71 5.00 -17.61
N GLN A 140 12.79 5.48 -18.22
CA GLN A 140 13.34 6.81 -17.94
C GLN A 140 12.29 7.92 -18.08
N ASN A 141 11.46 7.87 -19.13
CA ASN A 141 10.44 8.87 -19.39
C ASN A 141 9.29 8.80 -18.39
N GLY A 142 8.82 7.59 -18.06
CA GLY A 142 7.73 7.39 -17.12
C GLY A 142 8.13 7.73 -15.68
N LEU A 143 9.35 7.38 -15.26
CA LEU A 143 9.90 7.77 -13.97
C LEU A 143 10.02 9.29 -13.84
N LEU A 144 10.60 9.95 -14.85
CA LEU A 144 10.66 11.42 -14.88
C LEU A 144 9.28 12.06 -14.91
N SER A 145 8.32 11.46 -15.62
CA SER A 145 6.94 11.94 -15.68
C SER A 145 6.28 11.89 -14.31
N ALA A 146 6.33 10.75 -13.62
CA ALA A 146 5.78 10.62 -12.27
C ALA A 146 6.46 11.58 -11.27
N TYR A 147 7.77 11.77 -11.40
CA TYR A 147 8.53 12.62 -10.50
C TYR A 147 8.29 14.13 -10.72
N THR A 148 8.34 14.60 -11.97
CA THR A 148 8.41 16.04 -12.28
C THR A 148 7.09 16.66 -12.72
N VAL A 149 6.19 15.91 -13.36
CA VAL A 149 4.97 16.47 -13.95
C VAL A 149 4.07 17.05 -12.87
N GLN A 150 3.50 18.23 -13.12
CA GLN A 150 2.54 18.84 -12.22
C GLN A 150 1.23 18.05 -12.24
N VAL A 151 0.71 17.77 -11.06
CA VAL A 151 -0.53 17.02 -10.82
C VAL A 151 -1.47 17.88 -9.97
N PRO A 152 -2.79 17.64 -9.98
CA PRO A 152 -3.76 18.50 -9.29
C PRO A 152 -3.73 18.40 -7.76
N TYR A 153 -2.79 17.63 -7.20
CA TYR A 153 -2.62 17.38 -5.77
C TYR A 153 -1.16 17.58 -5.36
N VAL A 154 -0.95 17.75 -4.05
CA VAL A 154 0.40 17.73 -3.50
C VAL A 154 0.92 16.29 -3.53
N LYS A 155 2.12 16.06 -4.06
CA LYS A 155 2.75 14.74 -4.04
C LYS A 155 3.22 14.39 -2.63
N ASP A 156 3.17 13.11 -2.30
CA ASP A 156 3.74 12.52 -1.08
C ASP A 156 4.51 11.23 -1.43
N GLY A 157 5.47 11.38 -2.35
CA GLY A 157 6.34 10.32 -2.83
C GLY A 157 5.97 9.75 -4.19
N LEU A 158 6.69 8.71 -4.56
CA LEU A 158 6.40 7.84 -5.69
C LEU A 158 5.95 6.47 -5.17
N LEU A 159 4.98 5.88 -5.84
CA LEU A 159 4.59 4.49 -5.64
C LEU A 159 5.05 3.67 -6.83
N PHE A 160 5.53 2.47 -6.54
CA PHE A 160 5.94 1.49 -7.54
C PHE A 160 5.12 0.23 -7.36
N TYR A 161 4.65 -0.34 -8.45
CA TYR A 161 3.86 -1.57 -8.45
C TYR A 161 4.49 -2.55 -9.41
N ASN A 162 4.83 -3.75 -8.93
CA ASN A 162 5.23 -4.81 -9.83
C ASN A 162 4.01 -5.21 -10.70
N LYS A 163 4.20 -5.26 -12.02
CA LYS A 163 3.14 -5.51 -13.02
C LYS A 163 2.42 -6.83 -12.78
N HIS A 164 3.15 -7.82 -12.28
CA HIS A 164 2.65 -9.18 -12.05
C HIS A 164 2.02 -9.37 -10.65
N ALA A 165 2.06 -8.35 -9.79
CA ALA A 165 1.56 -8.47 -8.42
C ALA A 165 0.05 -8.68 -8.36
N HIS A 166 -0.39 -9.76 -7.72
CA HIS A 166 -1.77 -9.91 -7.26
C HIS A 166 -2.07 -8.94 -6.11
N TYR A 167 -3.33 -8.59 -5.93
CA TYR A 167 -3.69 -7.73 -4.80
C TYR A 167 -3.66 -8.56 -3.51
N GLN A 168 -2.75 -8.25 -2.59
CA GLN A 168 -2.66 -8.93 -1.29
C GLN A 168 -2.89 -7.98 -0.12
N ALA A 169 -3.51 -8.47 0.95
CA ALA A 169 -3.61 -7.73 2.21
C ALA A 169 -2.25 -7.75 2.93
N GLY A 170 -2.01 -6.76 3.80
CA GLY A 170 -0.72 -6.64 4.50
C GLY A 170 0.38 -5.96 3.69
N ASN A 171 1.59 -5.94 4.27
CA ASN A 171 2.80 -5.41 3.65
C ASN A 171 3.23 -6.32 2.51
N THR A 172 3.81 -5.74 1.46
CA THR A 172 4.36 -6.51 0.35
C THR A 172 5.58 -5.84 -0.24
N PRO A 173 6.59 -6.62 -0.65
CA PRO A 173 7.72 -6.09 -1.40
C PRO A 173 7.33 -5.76 -2.85
N LEU A 174 6.21 -6.27 -3.36
CA LEU A 174 5.74 -6.05 -4.75
C LEU A 174 5.04 -4.70 -4.95
N THR A 175 4.97 -3.89 -3.90
CA THR A 175 4.56 -2.49 -3.98
C THR A 175 5.52 -1.70 -3.12
N LEU A 176 6.13 -0.66 -3.68
CA LEU A 176 7.13 0.13 -2.98
C LEU A 176 6.71 1.59 -2.90
N VAL A 177 7.12 2.27 -1.83
CA VAL A 177 7.05 3.72 -1.71
C VAL A 177 8.45 4.30 -1.55
N TRP A 178 8.75 5.34 -2.32
CA TRP A 178 9.99 6.10 -2.22
C TRP A 178 9.68 7.58 -2.09
N LYS A 179 10.52 8.32 -1.37
CA LYS A 179 10.35 9.76 -1.12
C LYS A 179 11.68 10.49 -1.13
N ASP A 180 11.64 11.73 -1.59
CA ASP A 180 12.66 12.74 -1.37
C ASP A 180 12.01 14.11 -1.12
N ASP A 181 12.86 15.12 -0.89
CA ASP A 181 12.46 16.49 -0.55
C ASP A 181 11.72 17.21 -1.69
N LYS A 182 11.84 16.73 -2.94
CA LYS A 182 11.17 17.30 -4.11
C LYS A 182 9.77 16.73 -4.32
N CYS A 183 9.54 15.47 -3.97
CA CYS A 183 8.25 14.79 -4.18
C CYS A 183 7.43 14.57 -2.90
N SER A 184 7.94 14.91 -1.72
CA SER A 184 7.20 14.82 -0.45
C SER A 184 7.61 15.91 0.53
N GLN A 185 6.63 16.48 1.23
CA GLN A 185 6.86 17.37 2.37
C GLN A 185 7.39 16.61 3.61
N TYR A 186 7.09 15.31 3.73
CA TYR A 186 7.38 14.49 4.90
C TYR A 186 8.20 13.26 4.48
N VAL A 187 9.46 13.51 4.15
CA VAL A 187 10.47 12.48 3.86
C VAL A 187 10.89 11.78 5.15
N ILE A 188 11.21 12.58 6.16
CA ILE A 188 11.61 12.12 7.49
C ILE A 188 10.41 12.27 8.44
N ASP A 189 10.18 11.25 9.26
CA ASP A 189 9.11 11.25 10.27
C ASP A 189 9.24 12.46 11.21
N THR A 190 8.12 13.15 11.43
CA THR A 190 8.01 14.31 12.31
C THR A 190 7.33 13.95 13.64
N ASP A 191 7.57 14.75 14.66
CA ASP A 191 6.86 14.65 15.94
C ASP A 191 5.42 15.21 15.86
N SER A 192 4.75 15.29 17.01
CA SER A 192 3.38 15.84 17.10
C SER A 192 3.26 17.32 16.76
N LYS A 193 4.36 18.06 16.67
CA LYS A 193 4.41 19.47 16.28
C LYS A 193 4.75 19.64 14.79
N GLY A 194 5.03 18.54 14.09
CA GLY A 194 5.49 18.58 12.70
C GLY A 194 6.99 18.87 12.58
N GLU A 195 7.75 18.79 13.66
CA GLU A 195 9.20 19.01 13.65
C GLU A 195 9.94 17.70 13.45
N ILE A 196 11.04 17.72 12.69
CA ILE A 196 11.88 16.53 12.50
C ILE A 196 12.71 16.30 13.77
N PRO A 197 12.55 15.16 14.49
CA PRO A 197 13.34 14.88 15.68
C PRO A 197 14.82 14.70 15.34
N SER A 198 15.70 15.11 16.25
CA SER A 198 17.16 14.96 16.10
C SER A 198 17.59 13.50 16.01
N LYS A 199 16.92 12.60 16.73
CA LYS A 199 17.12 11.14 16.69
C LYS A 199 15.91 10.45 16.08
N GLN A 200 16.15 9.40 15.30
CA GLN A 200 15.07 8.61 14.71
C GLN A 200 14.26 7.94 15.83
N GLN A 201 12.93 8.00 15.71
CA GLN A 201 12.01 7.24 16.55
C GLN A 201 11.55 6.00 15.79
N VAL A 202 11.41 4.89 16.51
CA VAL A 202 10.83 3.64 16.00
C VAL A 202 9.80 3.11 16.98
N VAL A 203 8.70 2.56 16.47
CA VAL A 203 7.70 1.87 17.29
C VAL A 203 7.75 0.38 16.97
N LEU A 204 7.94 -0.44 18.01
CA LEU A 204 8.01 -1.89 17.94
C LEU A 204 6.93 -2.51 18.83
N GLU A 205 6.54 -3.74 18.55
CA GLU A 205 5.61 -4.51 19.36
C GLU A 205 6.37 -5.42 20.34
N LEU A 206 5.96 -5.41 21.60
CA LEU A 206 6.48 -6.33 22.61
C LEU A 206 5.82 -7.72 22.46
N GLN A 207 6.62 -8.75 22.25
CA GLN A 207 6.20 -10.14 22.18
C GLN A 207 6.18 -10.82 23.55
N GLY A 208 5.52 -11.98 23.63
CA GLY A 208 5.38 -12.77 24.86
C GLY A 208 6.70 -13.24 25.48
N ASP A 209 7.73 -13.40 24.66
CA ASP A 209 9.08 -13.79 25.07
C ASP A 209 10.01 -12.61 25.36
N GLY A 210 9.49 -11.37 25.38
CA GLY A 210 10.24 -10.15 25.62
C GLY A 210 10.87 -9.53 24.37
N LYS A 211 10.79 -10.18 23.21
CA LYS A 211 11.30 -9.63 21.95
C LYS A 211 10.53 -8.39 21.51
N LEU A 212 11.22 -7.50 20.81
CA LEU A 212 10.66 -6.32 20.18
C LEU A 212 10.64 -6.55 18.67
N THR A 213 9.46 -6.54 18.06
CA THR A 213 9.30 -6.89 16.65
C THR A 213 8.64 -5.80 15.82
N THR A 214 8.91 -5.83 14.52
CA THR A 214 8.21 -5.02 13.51
C THR A 214 6.83 -5.60 13.18
N SER A 215 6.09 -4.91 12.30
CA SER A 215 4.79 -5.36 11.76
C SER A 215 4.90 -6.21 10.49
N ASP A 216 6.10 -6.66 10.12
CA ASP A 216 6.30 -7.52 8.96
C ASP A 216 5.76 -8.95 9.22
N ASP A 217 5.58 -9.72 8.15
CA ASP A 217 5.20 -11.13 8.22
C ASP A 217 6.22 -11.97 7.42
N PRO A 218 7.07 -12.77 8.08
CA PRO A 218 7.19 -12.92 9.54
C PRO A 218 7.80 -11.67 10.23
N PRO A 219 7.50 -11.42 11.53
CA PRO A 219 8.03 -10.26 12.24
C PRO A 219 9.55 -10.26 12.39
N ILE A 220 10.18 -9.09 12.23
CA ILE A 220 11.64 -8.94 12.37
C ILE A 220 11.97 -8.45 13.78
N VAL A 221 12.88 -9.15 14.45
CA VAL A 221 13.32 -8.85 15.82
C VAL A 221 14.37 -7.74 15.81
N PHE A 222 14.12 -6.68 16.56
CA PHE A 222 15.02 -5.54 16.73
C PHE A 222 15.77 -5.55 18.05
N GLY A 223 15.30 -6.33 19.02
CA GLY A 223 15.91 -6.45 20.33
C GLY A 223 15.04 -7.26 21.28
N CYS A 224 15.43 -7.28 22.56
CA CYS A 224 14.70 -7.93 23.62
C CYS A 224 14.74 -7.05 24.87
N LEU A 225 13.62 -6.95 25.58
CA LEU A 225 13.56 -6.29 26.88
C LEU A 225 13.83 -7.31 28.00
N ASP A 226 14.55 -6.84 29.01
CA ASP A 226 14.78 -7.61 30.22
C ASP A 226 13.46 -7.83 31.01
N GLN A 227 13.32 -9.00 31.63
CA GLN A 227 12.11 -9.39 32.35
C GLN A 227 11.84 -8.51 33.58
N ASP A 228 12.89 -8.07 34.30
CA ASP A 228 12.72 -7.16 35.43
C ASP A 228 12.23 -5.79 34.94
N PHE A 229 12.71 -5.34 33.78
CA PHE A 229 12.24 -4.10 33.18
C PHE A 229 10.75 -4.18 32.81
N ILE A 230 10.33 -5.27 32.16
CA ILE A 230 8.93 -5.51 31.78
C ILE A 230 8.03 -5.51 33.03
N GLN A 231 8.42 -6.21 34.10
CA GLN A 231 7.66 -6.27 35.35
C GLN A 231 7.57 -4.92 36.04
N LYS A 232 8.69 -4.20 36.17
CA LYS A 232 8.73 -2.87 36.83
C LYS A 232 7.87 -1.84 36.10
N THR A 233 7.80 -1.92 34.77
CA THR A 233 7.05 -0.98 33.93
C THR A 233 5.61 -1.40 33.65
N GLY A 234 5.24 -2.63 34.03
CA GLY A 234 3.90 -3.18 33.79
C GLY A 234 3.57 -3.34 32.30
N LEU A 235 4.58 -3.52 31.44
CA LEU A 235 4.39 -3.76 30.02
C LEU A 235 3.82 -5.15 29.78
N GLN A 236 2.97 -5.27 28.76
CA GLN A 236 2.30 -6.52 28.39
C GLN A 236 2.61 -6.87 26.94
N PRO A 237 2.59 -8.16 26.58
CA PRO A 237 2.65 -8.59 25.18
C PRO A 237 1.57 -7.90 24.33
N GLY A 238 1.90 -7.56 23.08
CA GLY A 238 1.06 -6.75 22.18
C GLY A 238 1.11 -5.25 22.45
N ASN A 239 1.86 -4.78 23.45
CA ASN A 239 2.07 -3.34 23.64
C ASN A 239 2.97 -2.80 22.53
N LEU A 240 2.52 -1.73 21.87
CA LEU A 240 3.39 -0.89 21.04
C LEU A 240 4.23 0.01 21.93
N LEU A 241 5.53 0.06 21.66
CA LEU A 241 6.54 0.77 22.44
C LEU A 241 7.40 1.62 21.51
N ARG A 242 7.66 2.87 21.90
CA ARG A 242 8.50 3.80 21.15
C ARG A 242 9.92 3.78 21.70
N PHE A 243 10.88 3.74 20.78
CA PHE A 243 12.31 3.80 21.05
C PHE A 243 12.95 4.91 20.23
N LEU A 244 14.05 5.45 20.74
CA LEU A 244 14.99 6.26 19.98
C LEU A 244 16.12 5.36 19.47
N ILE A 245 16.53 5.56 18.21
CA ILE A 245 17.80 5.04 17.72
C ILE A 245 18.89 6.02 18.17
N ASN A 246 19.79 5.52 19.00
CA ASN A 246 20.86 6.30 19.59
C ASN A 246 22.11 6.29 18.69
N ASP A 247 23.22 6.87 19.15
CA ASP A 247 24.38 7.16 18.30
C ASP A 247 25.09 5.88 17.80
N GLY A 248 24.83 4.72 18.41
CA GLY A 248 25.26 3.41 17.89
C GLY A 248 24.53 2.96 16.63
N GLY A 249 23.41 3.58 16.27
CA GLY A 249 22.72 3.39 15.00
C GLY A 249 22.17 1.98 14.77
N LEU A 250 22.12 1.61 13.48
CA LEU A 250 21.75 0.27 13.01
C LEU A 250 23.00 -0.40 12.44
N THR A 251 23.28 -1.63 12.86
CA THR A 251 24.38 -2.46 12.34
C THR A 251 23.83 -3.55 11.44
N PHE A 252 24.35 -3.62 10.22
CA PHE A 252 23.96 -4.61 9.22
C PHE A 252 25.15 -5.54 8.92
N VAL A 253 24.88 -6.84 8.85
CA VAL A 253 25.83 -7.87 8.41
C VAL A 253 25.18 -8.67 7.30
N ASN A 254 25.83 -8.74 6.14
CA ASN A 254 25.31 -9.41 4.94
C ASN A 254 23.89 -8.94 4.56
N GLY A 255 23.64 -7.63 4.64
CA GLY A 255 22.34 -7.03 4.31
C GLY A 255 21.23 -7.27 5.35
N LYS A 256 21.51 -7.97 6.45
CA LYS A 256 20.56 -8.22 7.53
C LYS A 256 20.88 -7.37 8.74
N LEU A 257 19.84 -6.82 9.38
CA LEU A 257 19.98 -6.14 10.65
C LEU A 257 20.45 -7.13 11.72
N GLU A 258 21.58 -6.81 12.34
CA GLU A 258 22.16 -7.60 13.43
C GLU A 258 21.92 -6.92 14.78
N LYS A 259 22.01 -5.59 14.82
CA LYS A 259 21.88 -4.82 16.05
C LYS A 259 21.27 -3.45 15.80
N ALA A 260 20.44 -3.01 16.74
CA ALA A 260 19.95 -1.63 16.81
C ALA A 260 20.24 -1.05 18.21
N ASP A 261 20.85 0.13 18.27
CA ASP A 261 21.08 0.86 19.53
C ASP A 261 19.78 1.58 19.96
N LEU A 262 18.91 0.84 20.65
CA LEU A 262 17.57 1.29 21.02
C LEU A 262 17.50 1.78 22.47
N VAL A 263 16.90 2.96 22.66
CA VAL A 263 16.59 3.51 23.98
C VAL A 263 15.08 3.65 24.12
N TYR A 264 14.49 2.96 25.09
CA TYR A 264 13.06 3.04 25.38
C TYR A 264 12.65 4.46 25.76
N GLN A 265 11.53 4.94 25.21
CA GLN A 265 10.98 6.26 25.47
C GLN A 265 9.63 6.16 26.19
N ASP A 266 8.58 5.79 25.46
CA ASP A 266 7.21 5.77 25.97
C ASP A 266 6.29 4.84 25.15
N LYS A 267 5.00 4.83 25.48
CA LYS A 267 3.97 4.21 24.63
C LYS A 267 3.51 5.23 23.59
N PRO A 268 3.31 4.83 22.31
CA PRO A 268 2.81 5.73 21.29
C PRO A 268 1.34 6.09 21.52
N ASN A 269 0.83 7.03 20.70
CA ASN A 269 -0.58 7.39 20.71
C ASN A 269 -1.45 6.13 20.54
N ARG A 270 -2.49 5.98 21.38
CA ARG A 270 -3.42 4.83 21.37
C ARG A 270 -4.14 4.62 20.04
N ALA A 271 -4.22 5.64 19.18
CA ALA A 271 -4.78 5.52 17.84
C ALA A 271 -3.86 4.75 16.86
N ARG A 272 -2.59 4.54 17.21
CA ARG A 272 -1.65 3.76 16.41
C ARG A 272 -1.98 2.27 16.54
N ALA A 273 -2.23 1.64 15.40
CA ALA A 273 -2.66 0.24 15.35
C ALA A 273 -1.50 -0.76 15.16
N PHE A 274 -0.35 -0.33 14.59
CA PHE A 274 0.72 -1.26 14.18
C PHE A 274 2.11 -0.73 14.54
N ALA A 275 3.06 -1.65 14.76
CA ALA A 275 4.49 -1.36 14.78
C ALA A 275 4.99 -0.83 13.41
N ASP A 276 6.14 -0.17 13.38
CA ASP A 276 6.81 0.16 12.12
C ASP A 276 7.25 -1.13 11.40
N SER A 277 7.23 -1.09 10.06
CA SER A 277 7.81 -2.16 9.24
C SER A 277 9.32 -2.01 9.17
N TYR A 278 10.03 -3.10 8.93
CA TYR A 278 11.48 -3.10 8.77
C TYR A 278 11.94 -2.11 7.70
N SER A 279 11.33 -2.17 6.52
CA SER A 279 11.65 -1.27 5.41
C SER A 279 11.44 0.19 5.78
N LYS A 280 10.42 0.54 6.57
CA LYS A 280 10.22 1.91 7.06
C LYS A 280 11.36 2.35 7.97
N VAL A 281 11.75 1.49 8.93
CA VAL A 281 12.82 1.82 9.89
C VAL A 281 14.14 2.04 9.16
N VAL A 282 14.48 1.15 8.21
CA VAL A 282 15.71 1.26 7.43
C VAL A 282 15.66 2.46 6.49
N PHE A 283 14.54 2.72 5.81
CA PHE A 283 14.38 3.91 4.96
C PHE A 283 14.60 5.20 5.75
N GLN A 284 13.98 5.34 6.93
CA GLN A 284 14.15 6.52 7.79
C GLN A 284 15.60 6.68 8.27
N TYR A 285 16.30 5.56 8.51
CA TYR A 285 17.71 5.59 8.87
C TYR A 285 18.57 6.05 7.69
N MET A 286 18.35 5.49 6.50
CA MET A 286 19.04 5.88 5.27
C MET A 286 18.76 7.34 4.91
N ALA A 287 17.53 7.81 5.00
CA ALA A 287 17.15 9.19 4.72
C ALA A 287 17.94 10.22 5.56
N ARG A 288 18.41 9.81 6.76
CA ARG A 288 19.21 10.64 7.68
C ARG A 288 20.72 10.54 7.44
N HIS A 289 21.22 9.48 6.81
CA HIS A 289 22.67 9.18 6.74
C HIS A 289 23.18 9.05 5.31
N ALA A 290 22.47 8.32 4.46
CA ALA A 290 22.80 8.05 3.06
C ALA A 290 21.52 7.74 2.26
N PRO A 291 20.76 8.77 1.84
CA PRO A 291 19.47 8.57 1.16
C PRO A 291 19.65 7.96 -0.23
N LEU A 292 18.77 7.02 -0.60
CA LEU A 292 18.58 6.59 -1.98
C LEU A 292 17.99 7.75 -2.79
N ARG A 293 18.67 8.17 -3.87
CA ARG A 293 18.33 9.36 -4.65
C ARG A 293 17.60 8.99 -5.94
N ILE A 294 16.90 9.97 -6.51
CA ILE A 294 16.27 9.81 -7.83
C ILE A 294 17.27 9.41 -8.92
N ASN A 295 18.52 9.87 -8.84
CA ASN A 295 19.56 9.51 -9.81
C ASN A 295 19.94 8.02 -9.74
N ASP A 296 19.83 7.40 -8.57
CA ASP A 296 20.09 5.97 -8.42
C ASP A 296 18.99 5.15 -9.12
N LEU A 297 17.74 5.62 -9.02
CA LEU A 297 16.60 5.05 -9.75
C LEU A 297 16.70 5.28 -11.27
N LEU A 298 17.17 6.46 -11.70
CA LEU A 298 17.37 6.73 -13.13
C LEU A 298 18.49 5.86 -13.71
N ALA A 299 19.59 5.68 -12.97
CA ALA A 299 20.68 4.82 -13.40
C ALA A 299 20.26 3.34 -13.53
N SER A 300 19.36 2.85 -12.68
CA SER A 300 18.88 1.47 -12.77
C SER A 300 17.99 1.21 -13.98
N VAL A 301 17.22 2.20 -14.43
CA VAL A 301 16.32 2.05 -15.59
C VAL A 301 17.06 2.19 -16.92
N ASP A 302 18.19 2.89 -16.93
CA ASP A 302 19.05 3.11 -18.11
C ASP A 302 20.06 1.96 -18.34
N SER A 303 20.21 1.05 -17.39
CA SER A 303 21.17 -0.05 -17.49
C SER A 303 20.74 -1.06 -18.57
N PRO A 304 21.61 -1.42 -19.54
CA PRO A 304 21.27 -2.42 -20.55
C PRO A 304 21.03 -3.78 -19.87
N ILE A 305 19.90 -4.40 -20.21
CA ILE A 305 19.53 -5.73 -19.73
C ILE A 305 20.60 -6.72 -20.22
N ASN A 306 21.36 -7.32 -19.30
CA ASN A 306 22.10 -8.54 -19.64
C ASN A 306 21.05 -9.63 -19.93
N GLN A 307 20.89 -9.96 -21.21
CA GLN A 307 20.11 -11.12 -21.66
C GLN A 307 20.86 -12.39 -21.26
N GLU A 308 20.71 -12.81 -20.01
CA GLU A 308 20.85 -14.22 -19.67
C GLU A 308 19.44 -14.79 -19.52
N ASP A 309 18.80 -15.02 -20.67
CA ASP A 309 17.68 -15.94 -20.78
C ASP A 309 18.23 -17.36 -20.54
N GLU A 310 18.22 -17.84 -19.29
CA GLU A 310 18.14 -19.28 -19.08
C GLU A 310 16.67 -19.71 -19.19
N PRO A 311 16.28 -20.47 -20.23
CA PRO A 311 14.98 -21.12 -20.23
C PRO A 311 14.99 -22.22 -19.17
N CYS A 312 14.12 -22.10 -18.16
CA CYS A 312 13.73 -23.22 -17.34
C CYS A 312 12.96 -24.23 -18.21
N ASP A 313 13.66 -25.19 -18.80
CA ASP A 313 13.07 -26.35 -19.45
C ASP A 313 12.29 -27.17 -18.41
N VAL A 314 10.98 -26.92 -18.33
CA VAL A 314 10.03 -27.87 -17.76
C VAL A 314 9.37 -28.58 -18.93
N GLU A 315 9.86 -29.78 -19.26
CA GLU A 315 9.21 -30.68 -20.20
C GLU A 315 7.77 -30.98 -19.76
N MET A 316 6.81 -30.31 -20.41
CA MET A 316 5.40 -30.67 -20.36
C MET A 316 5.12 -31.70 -21.46
N ASN A 317 4.96 -32.96 -21.06
CA ASN A 317 4.47 -34.02 -21.95
C ASN A 317 3.08 -33.64 -22.50
N VAL A 318 3.03 -33.34 -23.80
CA VAL A 318 1.78 -33.09 -24.53
C VAL A 318 1.10 -34.41 -24.87
N VAL A 319 -0.10 -34.62 -24.35
CA VAL A 319 -1.07 -35.58 -24.92
C VAL A 319 -2.18 -34.76 -25.57
N PRO A 320 -2.53 -34.98 -26.85
CA PRO A 320 -3.51 -34.16 -27.54
C PRO A 320 -4.93 -34.68 -27.27
N THR A 321 -5.84 -33.81 -26.83
CA THR A 321 -7.28 -34.06 -26.98
C THR A 321 -8.02 -32.82 -27.45
N SER A 322 -8.99 -33.13 -28.29
CA SER A 322 -9.82 -32.32 -29.17
C SER A 322 -10.72 -31.31 -28.48
N HIS A 323 -11.11 -30.31 -29.29
CA HIS A 323 -12.07 -29.24 -29.01
C HIS A 323 -13.29 -29.65 -28.17
N ASN A 324 -13.60 -28.84 -27.15
CA ASN A 324 -14.95 -28.37 -26.85
C ASN A 324 -14.89 -27.19 -25.87
N ILE A 325 -15.63 -26.12 -26.21
CA ILE A 325 -15.85 -24.94 -25.37
C ILE A 325 -16.74 -25.34 -24.19
N PRO A 326 -16.35 -25.14 -22.91
CA PRO A 326 -17.28 -25.28 -21.80
C PRO A 326 -17.90 -23.92 -21.45
N ILE A 327 -19.23 -23.90 -21.49
CA ILE A 327 -20.08 -22.89 -20.85
C ILE A 327 -19.91 -23.08 -19.33
N LEU A 328 -19.44 -22.04 -18.63
CA LEU A 328 -19.30 -22.07 -17.17
C LEU A 328 -20.64 -21.72 -16.51
N ASN A 329 -21.32 -22.72 -15.96
CA ASN A 329 -22.30 -22.51 -14.89
C ASN A 329 -21.53 -22.41 -13.57
N GLN A 330 -21.54 -21.25 -12.92
CA GLN A 330 -21.09 -21.11 -11.54
C GLN A 330 -22.31 -21.00 -10.62
N GLU A 331 -22.43 -21.97 -9.73
CA GLU A 331 -23.40 -22.00 -8.64
C GLU A 331 -23.05 -20.93 -7.59
N GLN A 332 -24.09 -20.27 -7.09
CA GLN A 332 -24.01 -19.22 -6.08
C GLN A 332 -23.72 -19.81 -4.69
N HIS A 333 -22.57 -19.47 -4.10
CA HIS A 333 -22.31 -19.59 -2.65
C HIS A 333 -21.84 -18.22 -2.09
N GLY A 334 -22.62 -17.16 -2.32
CA GLY A 334 -22.20 -15.76 -2.11
C GLY A 334 -22.42 -15.14 -0.73
N HIS A 335 -22.88 -15.89 0.28
CA HIS A 335 -23.31 -15.26 1.55
C HIS A 335 -22.34 -15.38 2.74
N GLN A 336 -21.44 -16.37 2.74
CA GLN A 336 -20.55 -16.62 3.89
C GLN A 336 -19.13 -16.08 3.67
N GLU A 337 -18.67 -15.99 2.42
CA GLU A 337 -17.37 -15.40 2.10
C GLU A 337 -17.35 -13.88 2.25
N SER A 338 -18.44 -13.17 1.92
CA SER A 338 -18.49 -11.69 1.91
C SER A 338 -18.31 -11.04 3.28
N LEU A 339 -18.85 -11.64 4.36
CA LEU A 339 -18.60 -11.20 5.74
C LEU A 339 -17.16 -11.53 6.19
N SER A 340 -16.66 -12.73 5.85
CA SER A 340 -15.28 -13.12 6.19
C SER A 340 -14.21 -12.34 5.41
N MET A 341 -14.54 -11.80 4.23
CA MET A 341 -13.59 -11.14 3.33
C MET A 341 -13.44 -9.66 3.66
N THR A 342 -14.48 -9.01 4.17
CA THR A 342 -14.28 -7.78 4.94
C THR A 342 -13.39 -8.10 6.14
N ASP A 343 -13.70 -9.12 6.93
CA ASP A 343 -12.92 -9.41 8.15
C ASP A 343 -11.45 -9.77 7.85
N LYS A 344 -11.11 -10.37 6.71
CA LYS A 344 -9.72 -10.62 6.27
C LYS A 344 -8.98 -9.37 5.78
N LEU A 345 -9.68 -8.36 5.28
CA LEU A 345 -9.11 -7.05 4.95
C LEU A 345 -8.94 -6.15 6.18
N TRP A 346 -9.64 -6.47 7.27
CA TRP A 346 -9.75 -5.66 8.49
C TRP A 346 -9.15 -6.31 9.75
N GLY A 347 -8.76 -7.59 9.67
CA GLY A 347 -8.26 -8.42 10.78
C GLY A 347 -6.75 -8.41 10.94
#